data_AF-A0A972P353-F1
#
_entry.id   AF-A0A972P353-F1
#
_cell.length_a   1.000
_cell.length_b   1.000
_cell.length_c   1.000
_cell.angle_alpha   90.00
_cell.angle_beta   90.00
_cell.angle_gamma   90.00
#
_symmetry.space_group_name_H-M   'P 1'
#
loop_
_entity.id
_entity.type
_entity.pdbx_description
1 polymer ?
#
loop_
_entity_poly.entity_id
_entity_poly.type
_entity_poly.pdbx_seq_one_letter_code
_entity_poly.pdbx_strand_id
1 'polypeptide(L)'
;MIREKSDRHDCVGCGYCCIRHTCTFGLHRHPGKRDRRCPELHWNGSRYVCRLMVEPGGMSGFIREQLQAGLGCRSYHNPWRSEVRERTEAEEKALFNR
;
A
#
# COMPACT_ATOMS: atom_id res chain seq x y z
N MET A 1 13.25 1.54 28.80
CA MET A 1 11.97 2.10 28.31
C MET A 1 11.27 1.00 27.53
N ILE A 2 10.32 0.32 28.14
CA ILE A 2 9.53 -0.72 27.47
C ILE A 2 8.59 0.02 26.52
N ARG A 3 8.82 -0.09 25.21
CA ARG A 3 7.94 0.46 24.18
C ARG A 3 6.62 -0.31 24.31
N GLU A 4 5.59 0.33 24.83
CA GLU A 4 4.23 -0.24 24.82
C GLU A 4 3.92 -0.75 23.41
N LYS A 5 3.34 -1.94 23.33
CA LYS A 5 2.93 -2.56 22.08
C LYS A 5 1.94 -1.59 21.43
N SER A 6 2.42 -0.87 20.41
CA SER A 6 1.55 -0.07 19.56
C SER A 6 0.58 -1.03 18.88
N ASP A 7 -0.69 -1.01 19.32
CA ASP A 7 -1.79 -1.71 18.66
C ASP A 7 -2.02 -1.05 17.29
N ARG A 8 -1.19 -1.44 16.32
CA ARG A 8 -1.39 -1.02 14.94
C ARG A 8 -2.55 -1.85 14.40
N HIS A 9 -3.58 -1.17 13.90
CA HIS A 9 -4.62 -1.82 13.12
C HIS A 9 -4.02 -2.67 12.01
N ASP A 10 -4.65 -3.78 11.65
CA ASP A 10 -4.15 -4.60 10.54
C ASP A 10 -4.18 -3.86 9.20
N CYS A 11 -3.24 -4.23 8.31
CA CYS A 11 -3.30 -3.83 6.92
C CYS A 11 -4.35 -4.68 6.20
N VAL A 12 -5.52 -4.08 5.95
CA VAL A 12 -6.65 -4.75 5.27
C VAL A 12 -6.57 -4.70 3.73
N GLY A 13 -5.48 -4.16 3.17
CA GLY A 13 -5.35 -4.03 1.71
C GLY A 13 -6.30 -3.00 1.08
N CYS A 14 -6.69 -1.96 1.81
CA CYS A 14 -7.55 -0.89 1.31
C CYS A 14 -6.92 0.02 0.24
N GLY A 15 -5.62 -0.09 -0.03
CA GLY A 15 -4.90 0.72 -1.02
C GLY A 15 -4.51 2.13 -0.57
N TYR A 16 -4.99 2.65 0.57
CA TYR A 16 -4.80 4.06 0.97
C TYR A 16 -3.33 4.53 0.95
N CYS A 17 -2.43 3.82 1.63
CA CYS A 17 -1.02 4.20 1.66
C CYS A 17 -0.32 3.97 0.31
N CYS A 18 -0.65 2.90 -0.39
CA CYS A 18 -0.02 2.53 -1.67
C CYS A 18 -0.43 3.43 -2.83
N ILE A 19 -1.68 3.93 -2.81
CA ILE A 19 -2.19 4.91 -3.76
C ILE A 19 -1.61 6.28 -3.43
N ARG A 20 -1.62 6.69 -2.16
CA ARG A 20 -1.16 8.02 -1.75
C ARG A 20 0.32 8.28 -2.06
N HIS A 21 1.18 7.30 -1.80
CA HIS A 21 2.61 7.42 -2.08
C HIS A 21 3.18 6.12 -2.65
N THR A 22 3.68 6.20 -3.88
CA THR A 22 4.43 5.10 -4.49
C THR A 22 5.72 4.85 -3.70
N CYS A 23 5.94 3.60 -3.28
CA CYS A 23 7.13 3.23 -2.54
C CYS A 23 8.38 3.22 -3.42
N THR A 24 9.58 3.16 -2.80
CA THR A 24 10.86 3.15 -3.52
C THR A 24 10.96 2.04 -4.56
N PHE A 25 10.45 0.83 -4.27
CA PHE A 25 10.45 -0.28 -5.24
C PHE A 25 9.51 -0.02 -6.43
N GLY A 26 8.34 0.56 -6.16
CA GLY A 26 7.42 0.98 -7.22
C GLY A 26 8.04 2.06 -8.10
N LEU A 27 8.74 3.04 -7.51
CA LEU A 27 9.46 4.08 -8.24
C LEU A 27 10.67 3.53 -9.01
N HIS A 28 11.40 2.59 -8.44
CA HIS A 28 12.52 1.94 -9.15
C HIS A 28 12.03 1.22 -10.40
N ARG A 29 10.88 0.53 -10.32
CA ARG A 29 10.27 -0.14 -11.47
C ARG A 29 9.59 0.84 -12.44
N HIS A 30 9.01 1.92 -11.90
CA HIS A 30 8.18 2.90 -12.61
C HIS A 30 8.55 4.35 -12.20
N PRO A 31 9.69 4.89 -12.66
CA PRO A 31 10.23 6.17 -12.18
C PRO A 31 9.32 7.39 -12.40
N GLY A 32 8.39 7.32 -13.36
CA GLY A 32 7.43 8.39 -13.66
C GLY A 32 6.10 8.35 -12.87
N LYS A 33 5.98 7.54 -11.81
CA LYS A 33 4.70 7.28 -11.11
C LYS A 33 4.68 7.73 -9.64
N ARG A 34 5.38 8.82 -9.31
CA ARG A 34 5.45 9.35 -7.94
C ARG A 34 4.10 9.76 -7.35
N ASP A 35 3.29 10.47 -8.14
CA ASP A 35 2.01 11.06 -7.70
C ASP A 35 0.81 10.40 -8.41
N ARG A 36 0.90 9.09 -8.62
CA ARG A 36 -0.14 8.27 -9.26
C ARG A 36 -0.17 6.88 -8.63
N ARG A 37 -1.30 6.17 -8.80
CA ARG A 37 -1.40 4.74 -8.46
C ARG A 37 -0.23 3.98 -9.11
N CYS A 38 0.52 3.27 -8.27
CA CYS A 38 1.58 2.38 -8.74
C CYS A 38 1.01 1.31 -9.68
N PRO A 39 1.57 1.08 -10.88
CA PRO A 39 1.07 0.06 -11.82
C PRO A 39 1.06 -1.37 -11.26
N GLU A 40 1.90 -1.63 -10.25
CA GLU A 40 1.99 -2.93 -9.59
C GLU A 40 0.85 -3.16 -8.57
N LEU A 41 0.11 -2.11 -8.22
CA LEU A 41 -1.02 -2.19 -7.31
C LEU A 41 -2.29 -2.49 -8.10
N HIS A 42 -2.86 -3.68 -7.90
CA HIS A 42 -4.09 -4.09 -8.55
C HIS A 42 -5.17 -4.47 -7.54
N TRP A 43 -6.41 -4.23 -7.89
CA TRP A 43 -7.56 -4.77 -7.18
C TRP A 43 -7.76 -6.24 -7.59
N ASN A 44 -7.89 -7.15 -6.61
CA ASN A 44 -8.07 -8.59 -6.89
C ASN A 44 -9.53 -9.06 -6.74
N GLY A 45 -10.50 -8.15 -6.66
CA GLY A 45 -11.90 -8.45 -6.36
C GLY A 45 -12.27 -8.32 -4.88
N SER A 46 -11.31 -8.31 -3.96
CA SER A 46 -11.56 -8.18 -2.50
C SER A 46 -10.65 -7.17 -1.79
N ARG A 47 -9.41 -7.00 -2.26
CA ARG A 47 -8.44 -6.05 -1.72
C ARG A 47 -7.41 -5.65 -2.76
N TYR A 48 -6.66 -4.58 -2.49
CA TYR A 48 -5.49 -4.24 -3.28
C TYR A 48 -4.31 -5.16 -2.95
N VAL A 49 -3.66 -5.65 -4.00
CA VAL A 49 -2.50 -6.52 -3.94
C VAL A 49 -1.37 -5.92 -4.76
N CYS A 50 -0.17 -5.89 -4.18
CA CYS A 50 1.04 -5.45 -4.87
C CYS A 50 1.68 -6.65 -5.59
N ARG A 51 1.80 -6.57 -6.92
CA ARG A 51 2.42 -7.62 -7.75
C ARG A 51 3.86 -7.90 -7.36
N LEU A 52 4.65 -6.86 -7.06
CA LEU A 52 6.03 -7.00 -6.58
C LEU A 52 6.13 -7.80 -5.28
N MET A 53 5.07 -7.81 -4.46
CA MET A 53 5.03 -8.60 -3.23
C MET A 53 4.56 -10.04 -3.47
N VAL A 54 3.91 -10.37 -4.59
CA VAL A 54 3.37 -11.73 -4.83
C VAL A 54 4.09 -12.50 -5.93
N GLU A 55 4.98 -11.86 -6.68
CA GLU A 55 5.75 -12.49 -7.74
C GLU A 55 6.60 -13.67 -7.20
N PRO A 56 6.39 -14.90 -7.71
CA PRO A 56 7.14 -16.08 -7.28
C PRO A 56 8.57 -16.08 -7.85
N GLY A 57 9.54 -16.53 -7.05
CA GLY A 57 10.95 -16.67 -7.48
C GLY A 57 11.76 -15.36 -7.55
N GLY A 58 11.13 -14.20 -7.31
CA GLY A 58 11.78 -12.88 -7.32
C GLY A 58 12.13 -12.33 -5.93
N MET A 59 12.42 -11.02 -5.89
CA MET A 59 12.72 -10.25 -4.66
C MET A 59 11.51 -10.04 -3.74
N SER A 60 10.41 -10.78 -3.93
CA SER A 60 9.13 -10.51 -3.26
C SER A 60 9.21 -10.65 -1.75
N GLY A 61 9.97 -11.62 -1.23
CA GLY A 61 10.25 -11.76 0.20
C GLY A 61 10.98 -10.55 0.78
N PHE A 62 12.07 -10.12 0.13
CA PHE A 62 12.83 -8.93 0.50
C PHE A 62 11.97 -7.66 0.45
N ILE A 63 11.15 -7.49 -0.58
CA ILE A 63 10.25 -6.34 -0.72
C ILE A 63 9.20 -6.32 0.41
N ARG A 64 8.62 -7.47 0.77
CA ARG A 64 7.69 -7.57 1.91
C ARG A 64 8.36 -7.15 3.21
N GLU A 65 9.57 -7.61 3.45
CA GLU A 65 10.36 -7.27 4.64
C GLU A 65 10.66 -5.76 4.70
N GLN A 66 11.24 -5.21 3.63
CA GLN A 66 11.61 -3.79 3.56
C GLN A 66 10.41 -2.85 3.66
N LEU A 67 9.25 -3.26 3.11
CA LEU A 67 8.00 -2.50 3.23
C LEU A 67 7.21 -2.82 4.50
N GLN A 68 7.76 -3.66 5.39
CA GLN A 68 7.13 -4.05 6.65
C GLN A 68 5.71 -4.61 6.47
N ALA A 69 5.50 -5.35 5.37
CA ALA A 69 4.23 -5.98 5.08
C ALA A 69 3.87 -6.96 6.21
N GLY A 70 2.67 -6.83 6.76
CA GLY A 70 2.21 -7.64 7.89
C GLY A 70 2.48 -7.02 9.27
N LEU A 71 3.26 -5.94 9.39
CA LEU A 71 3.47 -5.23 10.67
C LEU A 71 2.35 -4.22 11.00
N GLY A 72 1.15 -4.43 10.46
CA GLY A 72 0.02 -3.53 10.62
C GLY A 72 0.01 -2.32 9.68
N CYS A 73 -1.00 -1.49 9.86
CA CYS A 73 -1.29 -0.33 9.04
C CYS A 73 -0.41 0.85 9.45
N ARG A 74 0.32 1.41 8.49
CA ARG A 74 1.17 2.59 8.72
C ARG A 74 0.37 3.89 8.92
N SER A 75 -0.87 3.95 8.44
CA SER A 75 -1.70 5.16 8.49
C SER A 75 -2.78 5.02 9.55
N TYR A 76 -2.60 5.64 10.71
CA TYR A 76 -3.54 5.56 11.82
C TYR A 76 -4.94 6.07 11.41
N HIS A 77 -5.02 7.31 10.92
CA HIS A 77 -6.23 7.96 10.41
C HIS A 77 -6.59 7.57 8.96
N ASN A 78 -6.50 6.29 8.61
CA ASN A 78 -6.90 5.79 7.30
C ASN A 78 -8.43 5.62 7.23
N PRO A 79 -9.17 6.46 6.49
CA PRO A 79 -10.63 6.36 6.39
C PRO A 79 -11.08 5.15 5.57
N TRP A 80 -10.21 4.59 4.73
CA TRP A 80 -10.54 3.49 3.82
C TRP A 80 -10.48 2.11 4.50
N ARG A 81 -10.07 2.04 5.77
CA ARG A 81 -9.92 0.77 6.50
C ARG A 81 -11.26 0.07 6.73
N SER A 82 -12.31 0.81 7.04
CA SER A 82 -13.65 0.27 7.33
C SER A 82 -14.45 -0.08 6.08
N GLU A 83 -14.01 0.35 4.90
CA GLU A 83 -14.76 0.22 3.65
C GLU A 83 -13.83 -0.27 2.54
N VAL A 84 -13.36 -1.50 2.61
CA VAL A 84 -12.43 -2.05 1.60
C VAL A 84 -13.16 -2.32 0.29
N ARG A 85 -12.91 -1.47 -0.71
CA ARG A 85 -13.42 -1.59 -2.07
C ARG A 85 -12.44 -1.01 -3.08
N GLU A 86 -12.68 -1.30 -4.35
CA GLU A 86 -11.99 -0.62 -5.44
C GLU A 86 -12.33 0.88 -5.43
N ARG A 87 -11.28 1.70 -5.59
CA ARG A 87 -11.35 3.15 -5.63
C ARG A 87 -11.43 3.63 -7.05
N THR A 88 -12.26 4.65 -7.23
CA THR A 88 -12.36 5.38 -8.49
C THR A 88 -11.14 6.29 -8.67
N GLU A 89 -10.84 6.65 -9.91
CA GLU A 89 -9.73 7.58 -10.20
C GLU A 89 -9.89 8.93 -9.50
N ALA A 90 -11.13 9.39 -9.29
CA ALA A 90 -11.41 10.65 -8.60
C ALA A 90 -11.01 10.57 -7.11
N GLU A 91 -11.35 9.47 -6.44
CA GLU A 91 -10.96 9.23 -5.03
C GLU A 91 -9.45 9.13 -4.87
N GLU A 92 -8.77 8.52 -5.83
CA GLU A 92 -7.30 8.45 -5.84
C GLU A 92 -6.67 9.82 -6.05
N LYS A 93 -7.18 10.60 -7.02
CA LYS A 93 -6.69 11.95 -7.28
C LYS A 93 -6.82 12.87 -6.07
N ALA A 94 -7.89 12.70 -5.28
CA ALA A 94 -8.09 13.43 -4.04
C ALA A 94 -7.00 13.15 -2.98
N LEU A 95 -6.27 12.03 -3.06
CA LEU A 95 -5.14 11.74 -2.17
C LEU A 95 -3.84 12.45 -2.54
N PHE A 96 -3.66 12.85 -3.81
CA PHE A 96 -2.44 13.53 -4.27
C PHE A 96 -2.44 15.04 -4.01
N ASN A 97 -3.62 15.65 -3.94
CA ASN A 97 -3.79 17.10 -3.86
C ASN A 97 -3.84 17.63 -2.40
N ARG A 98 -3.22 16.93 -1.43
CA ARG A 98 -3.22 17.30 -0.01
C ARG A 98 -1.82 17.48 0.56
#